data_AF-U6K335-F1
#
_entry.id   AF-U6K335-F1
#
_cell.length_a   1.000
_cell.length_b   1.000
_cell.length_c   1.000
_cell.angle_alpha   90.00
_cell.angle_beta   90.00
_cell.angle_gamma   90.00
#
_symmetry.space_group_name_H-M   'P 1'
#
loop_
_entity.id
_entity.type
_entity.pdbx_description
1 polymer ?
#
loop_
_entity_poly.entity_id
_entity_poly.type
_entity_poly.pdbx_seq_one_letter_code
_entity_poly.pdbx_strand_id
1 'polypeptide(L)'
;MLMLLVVVALVVVVVLVVVVVLLLLVVLVLLLLLLMVLLLLLLLLVAAVLLPVVLLLVLKEVLEFSRLFKDDFVLDKMDLQTLQVMCKLLGLQPYSVRSHVVLQLRHHINHIQREDRELLWEGVESLTHEELVEACRDRGMKFYATTDAAMREQIRQWLEVSSHRDVPPILLLWSRCVSMVPAAQLLPHPEQQRLQQNPASLLLLLLGNMQQLKTKKKKTKTLQQQQQLVLLLLLQQKMPRLKQKPYAKQEERAQHTQMQMKQRQPEAPAEAAEGDEPLSSIQQQQQQQQQQQQQQQERQQQGEEADGIHQKETDRTTAAEPTKES
;
A
#
# COMPACT_ATOMS: atom_id res chain seq x y z
N MET A 1 79.21 70.40 2.60
CA MET A 1 79.54 69.37 1.58
C MET A 1 79.62 67.97 2.20
N LEU A 2 80.55 67.70 3.13
CA LEU A 2 80.72 66.37 3.75
C LEU A 2 79.46 65.87 4.49
N MET A 3 78.83 66.71 5.33
CA MET A 3 77.60 66.36 6.06
C MET A 3 76.43 66.03 5.14
N LEU A 4 76.28 66.77 4.03
CA LEU A 4 75.23 66.52 3.03
C LEU A 4 75.44 65.16 2.36
N LEU A 5 76.70 64.82 2.03
CA LEU A 5 77.07 63.55 1.40
C LEU A 5 76.83 62.36 2.33
N VAL A 6 77.10 62.51 3.63
CA VAL A 6 76.79 61.51 4.67
C VAL A 6 75.29 61.30 4.82
N VAL A 7 74.50 62.37 4.84
CA VAL A 7 73.02 62.28 4.93
C VAL A 7 72.44 61.60 3.69
N VAL A 8 72.91 61.95 2.48
CA VAL A 8 72.48 61.30 1.24
C VAL A 8 72.85 59.81 1.25
N ALA A 9 74.06 59.44 1.67
CA ALA A 9 74.48 58.05 1.78
C ALA A 9 73.60 57.26 2.78
N LEU A 10 73.28 57.85 3.94
CA LEU A 10 72.40 57.22 4.93
C LEU A 10 70.99 56.98 4.38
N VAL A 11 70.42 57.96 3.68
CA VAL A 11 69.10 57.84 3.05
C VAL A 11 69.10 56.72 2.00
N VAL A 12 70.14 56.64 1.17
CA VAL A 12 70.28 55.56 0.17
C VAL A 12 70.37 54.19 0.84
N VAL A 13 71.13 54.06 1.92
CA VAL A 13 71.23 52.80 2.69
C VAL A 13 69.88 52.43 3.30
N VAL A 14 69.16 53.37 3.90
CA VAL A 14 67.83 53.11 4.48
C VAL A 14 66.83 52.67 3.40
N VAL A 15 66.81 53.36 2.25
CA VAL A 15 65.95 52.97 1.12
C VAL A 15 66.29 51.57 0.62
N LEU A 16 67.59 51.25 0.48
CA LEU A 16 68.03 49.92 0.06
C LEU A 16 67.57 48.84 1.04
N VAL A 17 67.72 49.07 2.36
CA VAL A 17 67.26 48.14 3.41
C VAL A 17 65.75 47.94 3.32
N VAL A 18 64.96 49.01 3.16
CA VAL A 18 63.50 48.92 3.03
C VAL A 18 63.10 48.10 1.80
N VAL A 19 63.77 48.34 0.65
CA VAL A 19 63.52 47.58 -0.58
C VAL A 19 63.85 46.09 -0.39
N VAL A 20 64.98 45.77 0.24
CA VAL A 20 65.36 44.38 0.52
C VAL A 20 64.33 43.70 1.44
N VAL A 21 63.87 44.39 2.50
CA VAL A 21 62.84 43.86 3.41
C VAL A 21 61.52 43.62 2.66
N LEU A 22 61.09 44.56 1.81
CA LEU A 22 59.88 44.37 1.00
C LEU A 22 60.00 43.20 0.04
N LEU A 23 61.15 43.03 -0.63
CA LEU A 23 61.40 41.89 -1.50
C LEU A 23 61.37 40.56 -0.72
N LEU A 24 61.97 40.51 0.47
CA LEU A 24 61.92 39.33 1.33
C LEU A 24 60.50 39.01 1.79
N LEU A 25 59.68 40.01 2.11
CA LEU A 25 58.27 39.82 2.44
C LEU A 25 57.47 39.29 1.25
N VAL A 26 57.70 39.81 0.05
CA VAL A 26 57.04 39.30 -1.18
C VAL A 26 57.43 37.85 -1.43
N VAL A 27 58.72 37.49 -1.30
CA VAL A 27 59.20 36.11 -1.44
C VAL A 27 58.57 35.20 -0.37
N LEU A 28 58.47 35.67 0.88
CA LEU A 28 57.84 34.92 1.96
C LEU A 28 56.35 34.66 1.67
N VAL A 29 55.61 35.68 1.21
CA VAL A 29 54.20 35.54 0.83
C VAL A 29 54.04 34.56 -0.34
N LEU A 30 54.89 34.63 -1.36
CA LEU A 30 54.88 33.70 -2.48
C LEU A 30 55.18 32.25 -2.01
N LEU A 31 56.12 32.08 -1.09
CA LEU A 31 56.44 30.78 -0.51
C LEU A 31 55.28 30.21 0.31
N LEU A 32 54.60 31.04 1.09
CA LEU A 32 53.41 30.65 1.85
C LEU A 32 52.24 30.29 0.92
N LEU A 33 52.03 31.05 -0.16
CA LEU A 33 51.03 30.74 -1.17
C LEU A 33 51.35 29.42 -1.88
N LEU A 34 52.61 29.19 -2.25
CA LEU A 34 53.07 27.94 -2.84
C LEU A 34 52.82 26.76 -1.89
N LEU A 35 53.15 26.92 -0.60
CA LEU A 35 52.92 25.91 0.43
C LEU A 35 51.42 25.62 0.60
N MET A 36 50.58 26.66 0.60
CA MET A 36 49.12 26.50 0.66
C MET A 36 48.56 25.73 -0.54
N VAL A 37 49.03 26.06 -1.75
CA VAL A 37 48.66 25.33 -2.98
C VAL A 37 49.11 23.88 -2.90
N LEU A 38 50.34 23.62 -2.43
CA LEU A 38 50.87 22.26 -2.29
C LEU A 38 50.05 21.46 -1.26
N LEU A 39 49.69 22.06 -0.13
CA LEU A 39 48.86 21.43 0.89
C LEU A 39 47.45 21.12 0.36
N LEU A 40 46.85 22.05 -0.38
CA LEU A 40 45.54 21.85 -1.00
C LEU A 40 45.59 20.71 -2.03
N LEU A 41 46.66 20.65 -2.82
CA LEU A 41 46.87 19.61 -3.83
C LEU A 41 47.11 18.25 -3.17
N LEU A 42 47.85 18.21 -2.06
CA LEU A 42 48.02 17.02 -1.23
C LEU A 42 46.68 16.55 -0.62
N LEU A 43 45.88 17.48 -0.09
CA LEU A 43 44.54 17.17 0.45
C LEU A 43 43.65 16.56 -0.64
N LEU A 44 43.66 17.15 -1.83
CA LEU A 44 42.89 16.68 -2.98
C LEU A 44 43.35 15.29 -3.43
N LEU A 45 44.66 15.04 -3.44
CA LEU A 45 45.22 13.72 -3.73
C LEU A 45 44.80 12.68 -2.69
N VAL A 46 44.89 13.01 -1.41
CA VAL A 46 44.46 12.13 -0.32
C VAL A 46 42.97 11.84 -0.46
N ALA A 47 42.12 12.84 -0.69
CA ALA A 47 40.69 12.63 -0.91
C ALA A 47 40.43 11.72 -2.12
N ALA A 48 41.09 11.96 -3.26
CA ALA A 48 40.93 11.15 -4.47
C ALA A 48 41.30 9.67 -4.28
N VAL A 49 42.22 9.36 -3.35
CA VAL A 49 42.66 7.98 -3.07
C VAL A 49 41.86 7.34 -1.93
N LEU A 50 41.64 8.07 -0.83
CA LEU A 50 40.97 7.53 0.35
C LEU A 50 39.48 7.30 0.11
N LEU A 51 38.79 8.23 -0.57
CA LEU A 51 37.35 8.16 -0.78
C LEU A 51 36.94 6.88 -1.52
N PRO A 52 37.54 6.50 -2.67
CA PRO A 52 37.17 5.25 -3.35
C PRO A 52 37.58 4.01 -2.57
N VAL A 53 38.68 4.04 -1.81
CA VAL A 53 39.10 2.89 -0.97
C VAL A 53 38.12 2.66 0.18
N VAL A 54 37.72 3.72 0.88
CA VAL A 54 36.72 3.64 1.95
C VAL A 54 35.37 3.20 1.39
N LEU A 55 34.94 3.76 0.25
CA LEU A 55 33.71 3.35 -0.41
C LEU A 55 33.73 1.86 -0.79
N LEU A 56 34.87 1.38 -1.31
CA LEU A 56 35.05 -0.01 -1.71
C LEU A 56 35.08 -0.97 -0.50
N LEU A 57 35.62 -0.53 0.64
CA LEU A 57 35.58 -1.29 1.89
C LEU A 57 34.16 -1.45 2.41
N VAL A 58 33.42 -0.33 2.49
CA VAL A 58 32.01 -0.33 2.95
C VAL A 58 31.14 -1.16 2.02
N LEU A 59 31.33 -1.04 0.70
CA LEU A 59 30.55 -1.83 -0.25
C LEU A 59 30.82 -3.33 -0.10
N LYS A 60 32.07 -3.74 0.15
CA LYS A 60 32.41 -5.15 0.41
C LYS A 60 31.71 -5.70 1.65
N GLU A 61 31.73 -4.97 2.75
CA GLU A 61 31.05 -5.39 3.98
C GLU A 61 29.54 -5.51 3.77
N VAL A 62 28.94 -4.55 3.06
CA VAL A 62 27.50 -4.58 2.71
C VAL A 62 27.18 -5.75 1.78
N LEU A 63 28.05 -6.06 0.81
CA LEU A 63 27.88 -7.19 -0.10
C LEU A 63 28.07 -8.54 0.61
N GLU A 64 29.04 -8.67 1.51
CA GLU A 64 29.22 -9.89 2.32
C GLU A 64 28.04 -10.09 3.27
N PHE A 65 27.55 -9.03 3.91
CA PHE A 65 26.34 -9.08 4.72
C PHE A 65 25.15 -9.52 3.86
N SER A 66 24.97 -8.93 2.68
CA SER A 66 23.92 -9.32 1.73
C SER A 66 23.95 -10.80 1.34
N ARG A 67 25.15 -11.38 1.16
CA ARG A 67 25.31 -12.82 0.89
C ARG A 67 24.88 -13.70 2.08
N LEU A 68 25.09 -13.26 3.32
CA LEU A 68 24.58 -13.97 4.50
C LEU A 68 23.04 -14.02 4.56
N PHE A 69 22.35 -13.01 4.01
CA PHE A 69 20.88 -12.96 3.99
C PHE A 69 20.25 -13.68 2.79
N LYS A 70 21.03 -14.21 1.84
CA LYS A 70 20.48 -14.90 0.65
C LYS A 70 19.56 -16.07 1.02
N ASP A 71 19.90 -16.82 2.07
CA ASP A 71 19.16 -18.02 2.48
C ASP A 71 18.03 -17.73 3.49
N ASP A 72 18.10 -16.60 4.20
CA ASP A 72 17.13 -16.23 5.23
C ASP A 72 16.08 -15.23 4.78
N PHE A 73 16.38 -14.40 3.79
CA PHE A 73 15.47 -13.36 3.29
C PHE A 73 14.56 -13.87 2.16
N VAL A 74 13.80 -14.93 2.45
CA VAL A 74 12.81 -15.52 1.54
C VAL A 74 11.42 -15.00 1.91
N LEU A 75 10.60 -14.60 0.93
CA LEU A 75 9.21 -14.17 1.16
C LEU A 75 8.42 -15.19 2.00
N ASP A 76 8.71 -16.47 1.81
CA ASP A 76 8.03 -17.58 2.47
C ASP A 76 8.37 -17.71 3.96
N LYS A 77 9.44 -17.06 4.45
CA LYS A 77 9.82 -17.05 5.88
C LYS A 77 9.23 -15.85 6.65
N MET A 78 8.77 -14.79 5.98
CA MET A 78 8.28 -13.55 6.62
C MET A 78 6.85 -13.66 7.14
N ASP A 79 6.44 -12.91 8.17
CA ASP A 79 5.04 -12.95 8.61
C ASP A 79 4.07 -12.36 7.56
N LEU A 80 2.84 -12.89 7.50
CA LEU A 80 1.81 -12.42 6.56
C LEU A 80 1.52 -10.93 6.76
N GLN A 81 1.49 -10.47 8.00
CA GLN A 81 1.23 -9.08 8.32
C GLN A 81 2.34 -8.17 7.76
N THR A 82 3.60 -8.58 7.90
CA THR A 82 4.76 -7.86 7.34
C THR A 82 4.66 -7.75 5.83
N LEU A 83 4.34 -8.86 5.14
CA LEU A 83 4.16 -8.88 3.69
C LEU A 83 3.02 -7.95 3.24
N GLN A 84 1.90 -7.94 3.95
CA GLN A 84 0.78 -7.03 3.66
C GLN A 84 1.14 -5.56 3.86
N VAL A 85 2.02 -5.24 4.81
CA VAL A 85 2.51 -3.86 4.97
C VAL A 85 3.43 -3.48 3.83
N MET A 86 4.35 -4.36 3.45
CA MET A 86 5.21 -4.11 2.28
C MET A 86 4.37 -3.80 1.04
N CYS A 87 3.35 -4.61 0.72
CA CYS A 87 2.44 -4.33 -0.39
C CYS A 87 1.85 -2.93 -0.33
N LYS A 88 1.33 -2.51 0.83
CA LYS A 88 0.74 -1.16 0.97
C LYS A 88 1.75 -0.04 0.78
N LEU A 89 2.97 -0.22 1.28
CA LEU A 89 4.05 0.77 1.12
C LEU A 89 4.47 0.91 -0.34
N LEU A 90 4.44 -0.19 -1.09
CA LEU A 90 4.68 -0.23 -2.53
C LEU A 90 3.46 0.21 -3.35
N GLY A 91 2.39 0.67 -2.70
CA GLY A 91 1.17 1.10 -3.37
C GLY A 91 0.35 -0.04 -4.01
N LEU A 92 0.63 -1.30 -3.64
CA LEU A 92 -0.11 -2.49 -4.04
C LEU A 92 -1.23 -2.80 -3.06
N GLN A 93 -2.38 -3.24 -3.57
CA GLN A 93 -3.47 -3.72 -2.72
C GLN A 93 -3.13 -5.12 -2.17
N PRO A 94 -3.05 -5.31 -0.85
CA PRO A 94 -2.69 -6.62 -0.28
C PRO A 94 -3.87 -7.58 -0.26
N TYR A 95 -3.60 -8.83 -0.65
CA TYR A 95 -4.54 -9.95 -0.48
C TYR A 95 -4.54 -10.49 0.95
N SER A 96 -5.61 -11.19 1.32
CA SER A 96 -5.74 -11.84 2.64
C SER A 96 -4.97 -13.16 2.73
N VAL A 97 -4.74 -13.84 1.61
CA VAL A 97 -4.10 -15.16 1.56
C VAL A 97 -2.59 -15.01 1.33
N ARG A 98 -1.79 -15.67 2.17
CA ARG A 98 -0.32 -15.56 2.14
C ARG A 98 0.30 -15.88 0.79
N SER A 99 -0.09 -17.00 0.17
CA SER A 99 0.44 -17.40 -1.14
C SER A 99 0.20 -16.34 -2.22
N HIS A 100 -0.95 -15.67 -2.20
CA HIS A 100 -1.27 -14.60 -3.15
C HIS A 100 -0.42 -13.36 -2.91
N VAL A 101 -0.23 -12.96 -1.65
CA VAL A 101 0.63 -11.81 -1.31
C VAL A 101 2.09 -12.09 -1.72
N VAL A 102 2.59 -13.29 -1.44
CA VAL A 102 3.93 -13.72 -1.86
C VAL A 102 4.06 -13.69 -3.38
N LEU A 103 3.09 -14.26 -4.11
CA LEU A 103 3.10 -14.27 -5.57
C LEU A 103 3.05 -12.85 -6.16
N GLN A 104 2.22 -11.98 -5.60
CA GLN A 104 2.10 -10.58 -5.99
C GLN A 104 3.44 -9.85 -5.83
N LEU A 105 4.09 -9.99 -4.68
CA LEU A 105 5.40 -9.39 -4.44
C LEU A 105 6.48 -9.98 -5.37
N ARG A 106 6.46 -11.29 -5.62
CA ARG A 106 7.38 -11.91 -6.61
C ARG A 106 7.17 -11.32 -8.01
N HIS A 107 5.92 -11.13 -8.42
CA HIS A 107 5.60 -10.52 -9.70
C HIS A 107 6.10 -9.07 -9.77
N HIS A 108 5.85 -8.29 -8.72
CA HIS A 108 6.31 -6.91 -8.60
C HIS A 108 7.84 -6.79 -8.67
N ILE A 109 8.55 -7.63 -7.92
CA ILE A 109 10.02 -7.67 -7.95
C ILE A 109 10.53 -7.98 -9.36
N ASN A 110 9.96 -8.99 -10.03
CA ASN A 110 10.36 -9.35 -11.39
C ASN A 110 10.02 -8.25 -12.42
N HIS A 111 8.97 -7.47 -12.17
CA HIS A 111 8.63 -6.30 -12.98
C HIS A 111 9.68 -5.20 -12.82
N ILE A 112 10.00 -4.79 -11.60
CA ILE A 112 11.05 -3.80 -11.31
C ILE A 112 12.39 -4.24 -11.91
N GLN A 113 12.75 -5.52 -11.80
CA GLN A 113 14.01 -6.02 -12.37
C GLN A 113 14.06 -5.95 -13.91
N ARG A 114 12.91 -6.06 -14.57
CA ARG A 114 12.83 -5.89 -16.03
C ARG A 114 13.00 -4.43 -16.40
N GLU A 115 12.21 -3.55 -15.76
CA GLU A 115 12.36 -2.10 -15.92
C GLU A 115 13.79 -1.63 -15.64
N ASP A 116 14.42 -2.07 -14.54
CA ASP A 116 15.77 -1.64 -14.17
C ASP A 116 16.78 -1.92 -15.30
N ARG A 117 16.61 -3.02 -16.05
CA ARG A 117 17.47 -3.34 -17.20
C ARG A 117 17.22 -2.43 -18.40
N GLU A 118 15.96 -2.11 -18.66
CA GLU A 118 15.58 -1.16 -19.71
C GLU A 118 16.11 0.24 -19.38
N LEU A 119 15.96 0.64 -18.11
CA LEU A 119 16.41 1.92 -17.60
C LEU A 119 17.94 2.08 -17.56
N LEU A 120 18.67 0.98 -17.36
CA LEU A 120 20.13 0.95 -17.51
C LEU A 120 20.58 1.21 -18.96
N TRP A 121 19.75 0.87 -19.95
CA TRP A 121 20.04 1.06 -21.37
C TRP A 121 19.64 2.45 -21.86
N GLU A 122 18.47 2.93 -21.47
CA GLU A 122 17.93 4.23 -21.89
C GLU A 122 18.50 5.39 -21.07
N GLY A 123 18.85 5.14 -19.82
CA GLY A 123 19.35 6.11 -18.86
C GLY A 123 18.25 6.84 -18.09
N VAL A 124 18.55 7.25 -16.86
CA VAL A 124 17.58 7.91 -15.96
C VAL A 124 17.16 9.31 -16.45
N GLU A 125 17.85 9.87 -17.45
CA GLU A 125 17.49 11.19 -18.00
C GLU A 125 16.30 11.14 -18.96
N SER A 126 15.98 9.97 -19.54
CA SER A 126 14.89 9.83 -20.50
C SER A 126 13.50 9.94 -19.87
N LEU A 127 13.35 9.66 -18.56
CA LEU A 127 12.04 9.62 -17.91
C LEU A 127 11.39 11.00 -17.80
N THR A 128 10.08 11.01 -18.02
CA THR A 128 9.16 12.11 -17.70
C THR A 128 8.88 12.20 -16.19
N HIS A 129 8.26 13.30 -15.74
CA HIS A 129 7.92 13.48 -14.33
C HIS A 129 6.97 12.39 -13.80
N GLU A 130 5.98 11.99 -14.59
CA GLU A 130 5.01 10.96 -14.19
C GLU A 130 5.68 9.59 -14.05
N GLU A 131 6.52 9.22 -15.01
CA GLU A 131 7.30 7.98 -14.97
C GLU A 131 8.30 7.97 -13.80
N LEU A 132 8.91 9.11 -13.46
CA LEU A 132 9.77 9.22 -12.27
C LEU A 132 9.00 8.95 -10.98
N VAL A 133 7.79 9.49 -10.86
CA VAL A 133 6.94 9.28 -9.69
C VAL A 133 6.52 7.82 -9.58
N GLU A 134 6.13 7.20 -10.69
CA GLU A 134 5.76 5.79 -10.75
C GLU A 134 6.95 4.88 -10.43
N ALA A 135 8.10 5.11 -11.07
CA ALA A 135 9.32 4.35 -10.82
C ALA A 135 9.79 4.46 -9.36
N CYS A 136 9.68 5.64 -8.75
CA CYS A 136 9.98 5.85 -7.33
C CYS A 136 8.97 5.13 -6.43
N ARG A 137 7.68 5.21 -6.74
CA ARG A 137 6.61 4.55 -5.96
C ARG A 137 6.79 3.03 -5.97
N ASP A 138 7.04 2.45 -7.14
CA ASP A 138 7.18 1.00 -7.30
C ASP A 138 8.38 0.44 -6.56
N ARG A 139 9.45 1.22 -6.42
CA ARG A 139 10.65 0.85 -5.66
C ARG A 139 10.57 1.24 -4.18
N GLY A 140 9.44 1.79 -3.72
CA GLY A 140 9.23 2.20 -2.32
C GLY A 140 10.13 3.38 -1.90
N MET A 141 10.36 4.34 -2.80
CA MET A 141 11.14 5.56 -2.57
C MET A 141 10.23 6.75 -2.27
N LYS A 142 10.82 7.85 -1.79
CA LYS A 142 10.07 9.07 -1.53
C LYS A 142 9.79 9.80 -2.84
N PHE A 143 8.51 9.98 -3.14
CA PHE A 143 8.08 10.73 -4.33
C PHE A 143 7.28 12.00 -3.98
N TYR A 144 6.59 12.04 -2.83
CA TYR A 144 5.88 13.24 -2.39
C TYR A 144 6.84 14.32 -1.88
N ALA A 145 6.56 15.58 -2.22
CA ALA A 145 7.31 16.76 -1.78
C ALA A 145 8.83 16.64 -2.02
N THR A 146 9.20 16.01 -3.13
CA THR A 146 10.59 15.79 -3.56
C THR A 146 10.75 16.39 -4.96
N THR A 147 11.93 16.94 -5.24
CA THR A 147 12.23 17.53 -6.56
C THR A 147 12.59 16.43 -7.56
N ASP A 148 12.36 16.68 -8.85
CA ASP A 148 12.69 15.73 -9.93
C ASP A 148 14.15 15.32 -9.92
N ALA A 149 15.06 16.26 -9.66
CA ALA A 149 16.49 15.99 -9.54
C ALA A 149 16.80 15.00 -8.40
N ALA A 150 16.11 15.13 -7.26
CA ALA A 150 16.29 14.22 -6.14
C ALA A 150 15.68 12.83 -6.42
N MET A 151 14.56 12.76 -7.14
CA MET A 151 13.98 11.48 -7.59
C MET A 151 14.91 10.75 -8.56
N ARG A 152 15.48 11.46 -9.55
CA ARG A 152 16.48 10.89 -10.47
C ARG A 152 17.69 10.35 -9.71
N GLU A 153 18.18 11.09 -8.71
CA GLU A 153 19.30 10.64 -7.89
C GLU A 153 18.97 9.38 -7.07
N GLN A 154 17.77 9.30 -6.49
CA GLN A 154 17.31 8.09 -5.78
C GLN A 154 17.29 6.86 -6.68
N ILE A 155 16.85 7.02 -7.95
CA ILE A 155 16.82 5.95 -8.95
C ILE A 155 18.24 5.55 -9.36
N ARG A 156 19.16 6.51 -9.60
CA ARG A 156 20.56 6.19 -9.92
C ARG A 156 21.22 5.36 -8.82
N GLN A 157 21.05 5.78 -7.56
CA GLN A 157 21.57 5.04 -6.41
C GLN A 157 20.97 3.64 -6.31
N TRP A 158 19.70 3.48 -6.66
CA TRP A 158 19.06 2.17 -6.71
C TRP A 158 19.66 1.29 -7.80
N LEU A 159 19.79 1.80 -9.03
CA LEU A 159 20.34 1.06 -10.17
C LEU A 159 21.79 0.63 -9.92
N GLU A 160 22.59 1.49 -9.27
CA GLU A 160 23.95 1.15 -8.88
C GLU A 160 23.96 -0.10 -7.99
N VAL A 161 23.06 -0.18 -7.01
CA VAL A 161 22.97 -1.34 -6.10
C VAL A 161 22.27 -2.53 -6.75
N SER A 162 21.19 -2.32 -7.51
CA SER A 162 20.40 -3.40 -8.11
C SER A 162 21.14 -4.11 -9.26
N SER A 163 22.09 -3.44 -9.91
CA SER A 163 22.98 -4.02 -10.92
C SER A 163 23.93 -5.09 -10.35
N HIS A 164 24.22 -5.06 -9.04
CA HIS A 164 25.09 -6.04 -8.39
C HIS A 164 24.36 -7.37 -8.17
N ARG A 165 24.83 -8.44 -8.84
CA ARG A 165 24.25 -9.80 -8.74
C ARG A 165 24.26 -10.42 -7.34
N ASP A 166 25.08 -9.88 -6.46
CA ASP A 166 25.21 -10.37 -5.08
C ASP A 166 24.07 -9.90 -4.16
N VAL A 167 23.33 -8.86 -4.55
CA VAL A 167 22.27 -8.29 -3.72
C VAL A 167 20.91 -8.90 -4.08
N PRO A 168 20.21 -9.57 -3.14
CA PRO A 168 18.84 -10.03 -3.37
C PRO A 168 17.92 -8.82 -3.59
N PRO A 169 17.11 -8.81 -4.67
CA PRO A 169 16.22 -7.69 -4.99
C PRO A 169 15.16 -7.45 -3.90
N ILE A 170 14.74 -8.52 -3.22
CA ILE A 170 13.81 -8.39 -2.09
C ILE A 170 14.42 -7.70 -0.88
N LEU A 171 15.70 -7.94 -0.60
CA LEU A 171 16.40 -7.28 0.51
C LEU A 171 16.49 -5.78 0.24
N LEU A 172 16.84 -5.42 -0.99
CA LEU A 172 16.90 -4.04 -1.45
C LEU A 172 15.53 -3.35 -1.32
N LEU A 173 14.47 -3.97 -1.84
CA LEU A 173 13.10 -3.46 -1.77
C LEU A 173 12.63 -3.29 -0.32
N TRP A 174 12.91 -4.28 0.53
CA TRP A 174 12.54 -4.24 1.94
C TRP A 174 13.30 -3.14 2.70
N SER A 175 14.59 -2.94 2.43
CA SER A 175 15.38 -1.85 3.04
C SER A 175 14.75 -0.47 2.77
N ARG A 176 14.24 -0.26 1.56
CA ARG A 176 13.53 0.98 1.18
C ARG A 176 12.19 1.11 1.88
N CYS A 177 11.40 0.04 1.94
CA CYS A 177 10.15 0.02 2.71
C CYS A 177 10.35 0.39 4.18
N VAL A 178 11.42 -0.10 4.82
CA VAL A 178 11.74 0.24 6.21
C VAL A 178 12.15 1.71 6.34
N SER A 179 12.93 2.24 5.38
CA SER A 179 13.33 3.66 5.38
C SER A 179 12.19 4.66 5.18
N MET A 180 11.11 4.24 4.50
CA MET A 180 9.91 5.06 4.27
C MET A 180 9.09 5.29 5.54
N VAL A 181 9.27 4.46 6.57
CA VAL A 181 8.55 4.59 7.84
C VAL A 181 9.24 5.68 8.68
N PRO A 182 8.59 6.84 8.92
CA PRO A 182 9.24 7.92 9.67
C PRO A 182 9.49 7.49 11.12
N ALA A 183 10.69 7.75 11.64
CA ALA A 183 11.05 7.46 13.03
C ALA A 183 10.10 8.09 14.07
N ALA A 184 9.44 9.20 13.71
CA ALA A 184 8.42 9.84 14.55
C ALA A 184 7.17 8.97 14.79
N GLN A 185 6.91 7.96 13.95
CA GLN A 185 5.84 6.97 14.15
C GLN A 185 6.31 5.72 14.92
N LEU A 186 7.62 5.61 15.22
CA LEU A 186 8.25 4.49 15.93
C LEU A 186 8.31 4.67 17.45
N LEU A 187 7.91 5.82 17.99
CA LEU A 187 7.91 6.08 19.45
C LEU A 187 6.50 5.97 20.06
N PRO A 188 6.15 4.81 20.64
CA PRO A 188 5.27 4.74 21.80
C PRO A 188 6.10 4.40 23.04
N HIS A 189 6.07 5.28 24.06
CA HIS A 189 6.47 5.12 25.47
C HIS A 189 7.72 4.28 25.87
N PRO A 190 8.50 4.71 26.89
CA PRO A 190 9.80 4.15 27.25
C PRO A 190 9.82 2.72 27.86
N GLU A 191 8.75 1.92 27.76
CA GLU A 191 8.66 0.63 28.48
C GLU A 191 8.81 -0.64 27.64
N GLN A 192 8.99 -0.57 26.31
CA GLN A 192 9.08 -1.78 25.45
C GLN A 192 10.47 -2.07 24.87
N GLN A 193 11.51 -1.48 25.47
CA GLN A 193 12.89 -1.49 24.98
C GLN A 193 13.62 -2.86 25.08
N ARG A 194 12.91 -3.95 25.42
CA ARG A 194 13.52 -5.28 25.63
C ARG A 194 13.16 -6.35 24.59
N LEU A 195 12.43 -6.02 23.52
CA LEU A 195 12.15 -6.99 22.44
C LEU A 195 12.39 -6.50 20.99
N GLN A 196 12.97 -5.32 20.78
CA GLN A 196 13.23 -4.79 19.43
C GLN A 196 14.66 -5.05 18.97
N GLN A 197 14.90 -6.26 18.45
CA GLN A 197 16.01 -6.51 17.53
C GLN A 197 15.52 -7.06 16.18
N ASN A 198 14.22 -7.32 16.02
CA ASN A 198 13.68 -7.76 14.75
C ASN A 198 13.03 -6.57 13.99
N PRO A 199 13.50 -6.23 12.79
CA PRO A 199 12.93 -5.14 12.00
C PRO A 199 11.49 -5.46 11.52
N ALA A 200 11.07 -6.73 11.50
CA ALA A 200 9.67 -7.11 11.28
C ALA A 200 8.74 -6.66 12.42
N SER A 201 9.21 -6.62 13.67
CA SER A 201 8.43 -6.13 14.82
C SER A 201 8.15 -4.63 14.76
N LEU A 202 9.05 -3.84 14.17
CA LEU A 202 8.82 -2.40 13.95
C LEU A 202 7.70 -2.16 12.94
N LEU A 203 7.67 -2.97 11.88
CA LEU A 203 6.59 -2.93 10.89
C LEU A 203 5.25 -3.42 11.47
N LEU A 204 5.30 -4.45 12.32
CA LEU A 204 4.13 -4.96 13.04
C LEU A 204 3.57 -3.95 14.05
N LEU A 205 4.44 -3.17 14.72
CA LEU A 205 4.06 -2.10 15.64
C LEU A 205 3.32 -0.98 14.90
N LEU A 206 3.83 -0.58 13.73
CA LEU A 206 3.16 0.37 12.84
C LEU A 206 1.78 -0.17 12.39
N LEU A 207 1.70 -1.46 12.10
CA LEU A 207 0.46 -2.13 11.73
C LEU A 207 -0.55 -2.18 12.88
N GLY A 208 -0.09 -2.39 14.11
CA GLY A 208 -0.91 -2.32 15.33
C GLY A 208 -1.50 -0.92 15.54
N ASN A 209 -0.70 0.13 15.32
CA ASN A 209 -1.15 1.52 15.41
C ASN A 209 -2.18 1.86 14.31
N MET A 210 -2.00 1.32 13.10
CA MET A 210 -2.97 1.47 11.99
C MET A 210 -4.28 0.69 12.22
N GLN A 211 -4.24 -0.44 12.95
CA GLN A 211 -5.44 -1.16 13.38
C GLN A 211 -6.23 -0.36 14.44
N GLN A 212 -5.56 0.31 15.37
CA GLN A 212 -6.19 1.18 16.38
C GLN A 212 -6.98 2.34 15.73
N LEU A 213 -6.49 2.88 14.62
CA LEU A 213 -7.21 3.91 13.84
C LEU A 213 -8.48 3.36 13.16
N LYS A 214 -8.46 2.09 12.73
CA LYS A 214 -9.65 1.41 12.17
C LYS A 214 -10.64 0.97 13.25
N THR A 215 -10.20 0.58 14.44
CA THR A 215 -11.09 0.22 15.55
C THR A 215 -11.77 1.44 16.16
N LYS A 216 -11.12 2.62 16.18
CA LYS A 216 -11.78 3.89 16.53
C LYS A 216 -12.93 4.24 15.57
N LYS A 217 -12.75 4.02 14.25
CA LYS A 217 -13.83 4.19 13.25
C LYS A 217 -14.92 3.12 13.31
N LYS A 218 -14.60 1.88 13.73
CA LYS A 218 -15.62 0.83 13.96
C LYS A 218 -16.42 1.10 15.23
N LYS A 219 -15.79 1.51 16.33
CA LYS A 219 -16.48 1.85 17.59
C LYS A 219 -17.47 3.02 17.43
N THR A 220 -17.15 4.05 16.64
CA THR A 220 -18.12 5.13 16.35
C THR A 220 -19.32 4.66 15.53
N LYS A 221 -19.13 3.75 14.55
CA LYS A 221 -20.24 3.15 13.80
C LYS A 221 -21.13 2.27 14.68
N THR A 222 -20.54 1.46 15.57
CA THR A 222 -21.32 0.61 16.48
C THR A 222 -22.05 1.44 17.55
N LEU A 223 -21.44 2.52 18.04
CA LEU A 223 -22.08 3.44 18.98
C LEU A 223 -23.24 4.20 18.32
N GLN A 224 -23.07 4.67 17.07
CA GLN A 224 -24.15 5.33 16.31
C GLN A 224 -25.29 4.36 15.98
N GLN A 225 -24.98 3.10 15.64
CA GLN A 225 -25.98 2.07 15.40
C GLN A 225 -26.74 1.69 16.69
N GLN A 226 -26.05 1.61 17.83
CA GLN A 226 -26.70 1.40 19.13
C GLN A 226 -27.56 2.61 19.55
N GLN A 227 -27.12 3.84 19.29
CA GLN A 227 -27.91 5.05 19.55
C GLN A 227 -29.19 5.10 18.68
N GLN A 228 -29.11 4.70 17.40
CA GLN A 228 -30.29 4.60 16.52
C GLN A 228 -31.30 3.54 17.01
N LEU A 229 -30.81 2.40 17.51
CA LEU A 229 -31.67 1.32 18.00
C LEU A 229 -32.41 1.71 19.29
N VAL A 230 -31.74 2.44 20.20
CA VAL A 230 -32.35 3.00 21.41
C VAL A 230 -33.39 4.06 21.06
N LEU A 231 -33.13 4.93 20.08
CA LEU A 231 -34.10 5.94 19.62
C LEU A 231 -35.36 5.29 19.02
N LEU A 232 -35.19 4.23 18.22
CA LEU A 232 -36.31 3.46 17.65
C LEU A 232 -37.19 2.83 18.75
N LEU A 233 -36.55 2.28 19.78
CA LEU A 233 -37.25 1.64 20.90
C LEU A 233 -38.02 2.65 21.77
N LEU A 234 -37.44 3.83 22.00
CA LEU A 234 -38.14 4.96 22.63
C LEU A 234 -39.34 5.46 21.79
N LEU A 235 -39.22 5.45 20.46
CA LEU A 235 -40.29 5.81 19.53
C LEU A 235 -41.44 4.78 19.57
N GLN A 236 -41.11 3.48 19.63
CA GLN A 236 -42.08 2.41 19.84
C GLN A 236 -42.77 2.51 21.20
N GLN A 237 -42.05 2.84 22.26
CA GLN A 237 -42.60 2.98 23.61
C GLN A 237 -43.56 4.18 23.72
N LYS A 238 -43.38 5.23 22.89
CA LYS A 238 -44.32 6.35 22.76
C LYS A 238 -45.56 6.04 21.90
N MET A 239 -45.62 4.86 21.26
CA MET A 239 -46.73 4.43 20.38
C MET A 239 -47.74 3.43 21.00
N PRO A 240 -48.22 3.54 22.26
CA PRO A 240 -49.34 2.73 22.73
C PRO A 240 -50.64 3.53 22.79
N ARG A 241 -51.04 4.27 21.72
CA ARG A 241 -52.39 4.90 21.68
C ARG A 241 -53.10 5.00 20.31
N LEU A 242 -52.50 4.60 19.19
CA LEU A 242 -53.10 4.84 17.86
C LEU A 242 -53.46 3.59 17.03
N LYS A 243 -53.33 2.37 17.58
CA LYS A 243 -53.82 1.15 16.92
C LYS A 243 -54.78 0.39 17.83
N GLN A 244 -55.92 1.01 18.15
CA GLN A 244 -57.08 0.29 18.69
C GLN A 244 -58.32 0.55 17.82
N LYS A 245 -58.75 -0.53 17.14
CA LYS A 245 -60.06 -0.85 16.52
C LYS A 245 -60.34 -0.23 15.13
N PRO A 246 -60.98 -0.96 14.18
CA PRO A 246 -61.88 -2.12 14.37
C PRO A 246 -61.63 -3.34 13.44
N TYR A 247 -61.41 -4.54 13.98
CA TYR A 247 -61.62 -5.81 13.26
C TYR A 247 -61.98 -6.98 14.20
N ALA A 248 -62.64 -6.70 15.33
CA ALA A 248 -62.93 -7.69 16.37
C ALA A 248 -64.43 -7.97 16.57
N LYS A 249 -65.27 -7.77 15.55
CA LYS A 249 -66.73 -8.00 15.66
C LYS A 249 -67.28 -9.10 14.75
N GLN A 250 -66.40 -9.78 13.99
CA GLN A 250 -66.80 -10.81 13.01
C GLN A 250 -66.55 -12.24 13.51
N GLU A 251 -65.53 -12.45 14.35
CA GLU A 251 -65.23 -13.77 14.94
C GLU A 251 -66.22 -14.21 16.02
N GLU A 252 -66.77 -13.28 16.83
CA GLU A 252 -67.74 -13.67 17.87
C GLU A 252 -69.06 -14.15 17.27
N ARG A 253 -69.47 -13.67 16.09
CA ARG A 253 -70.66 -14.16 15.38
C ARG A 253 -70.43 -15.57 14.82
N ALA A 254 -69.24 -15.86 14.32
CA ALA A 254 -68.89 -17.19 13.81
C ALA A 254 -68.84 -18.24 14.92
N GLN A 255 -68.37 -17.86 16.12
CA GLN A 255 -68.30 -18.77 17.27
C GLN A 255 -69.67 -18.99 17.92
N HIS A 256 -70.52 -17.97 17.98
CA HIS A 256 -71.89 -18.09 18.51
C HIS A 256 -72.77 -19.01 17.63
N THR A 257 -72.57 -19.00 16.30
CA THR A 257 -73.26 -19.92 15.37
C THR A 257 -72.75 -21.36 15.51
N GLN A 258 -71.45 -21.57 15.77
CA GLN A 258 -70.88 -22.90 15.96
C GLN A 258 -71.25 -23.55 17.30
N MET A 259 -71.41 -22.76 18.38
CA MET A 259 -71.87 -23.30 19.68
C MET A 259 -73.33 -23.75 19.65
N GLN A 260 -74.21 -23.07 18.90
CA GLN A 260 -75.62 -23.47 18.77
C GLN A 260 -75.83 -24.77 17.98
N MET A 261 -74.91 -25.14 17.09
CA MET A 261 -75.00 -26.41 16.34
C MET A 261 -74.56 -27.63 17.15
N LYS A 262 -73.87 -27.48 18.29
CA LYS A 262 -73.27 -28.59 19.04
C LYS A 262 -74.12 -29.15 20.20
N GLN A 263 -75.33 -28.62 20.45
CA GLN A 263 -76.19 -29.04 21.57
C GLN A 263 -77.46 -29.81 21.19
N ARG A 264 -77.55 -30.43 20.00
CA ARG A 264 -78.71 -31.27 19.64
C ARG A 264 -78.26 -32.61 19.06
N GLN A 265 -78.09 -33.62 19.91
CA GLN A 265 -78.34 -35.03 19.56
C GLN A 265 -79.84 -35.29 19.86
N PRO A 266 -80.56 -36.17 19.13
CA PRO A 266 -80.35 -37.63 19.22
C PRO A 266 -80.64 -38.49 17.96
N GLU A 267 -80.12 -39.71 18.04
CA GLU A 267 -80.62 -41.01 17.54
C GLU A 267 -81.01 -41.26 16.06
N ALA A 268 -80.58 -42.44 15.60
CA ALA A 268 -80.67 -43.01 14.25
C ALA A 268 -82.13 -43.35 13.83
N PRO A 269 -82.41 -43.65 12.54
CA PRO A 269 -82.18 -45.02 12.03
C PRO A 269 -81.90 -45.19 10.51
N ALA A 270 -81.46 -46.40 10.17
CA ALA A 270 -81.77 -47.21 8.97
C ALA A 270 -81.29 -46.83 7.55
N GLU A 271 -80.45 -47.73 7.03
CA GLU A 271 -80.38 -48.34 5.68
C GLU A 271 -80.11 -47.54 4.39
N ALA A 272 -79.27 -48.21 3.57
CA ALA A 272 -79.14 -48.17 2.09
C ALA A 272 -77.94 -47.42 1.45
N ALA A 273 -77.08 -48.27 0.87
CA ALA A 273 -76.53 -48.23 -0.50
C ALA A 273 -75.37 -47.29 -0.90
N GLU A 274 -74.26 -47.98 -1.26
CA GLU A 274 -73.40 -47.83 -2.46
C GLU A 274 -72.44 -46.63 -2.65
N GLY A 275 -71.19 -46.96 -3.02
CA GLY A 275 -70.33 -46.14 -3.90
C GLY A 275 -68.89 -45.91 -3.44
N ASP A 276 -67.93 -46.45 -4.20
CA ASP A 276 -66.46 -46.45 -4.00
C ASP A 276 -65.74 -45.07 -4.07
N GLU A 277 -64.59 -45.03 -3.36
CA GLU A 277 -63.34 -44.22 -3.48
C GLU A 277 -62.98 -43.67 -4.90
N PRO A 278 -62.05 -42.68 -5.11
CA PRO A 278 -60.72 -42.70 -4.48
C PRO A 278 -59.88 -41.41 -4.28
N LEU A 279 -58.82 -41.59 -3.49
CA LEU A 279 -57.54 -40.85 -3.30
C LEU A 279 -56.83 -40.17 -4.50
N SER A 280 -57.39 -40.07 -5.71
CA SER A 280 -56.66 -39.64 -6.93
C SER A 280 -56.43 -38.13 -7.07
N SER A 281 -57.23 -37.30 -6.39
CA SER A 281 -57.23 -35.84 -6.56
C SER A 281 -56.05 -35.14 -5.86
N ILE A 282 -55.57 -35.69 -4.74
CA ILE A 282 -54.47 -35.08 -3.96
C ILE A 282 -53.11 -35.30 -4.64
N GLN A 283 -52.91 -36.47 -5.27
CA GLN A 283 -51.67 -36.81 -5.97
C GLN A 283 -51.49 -35.96 -7.24
N GLN A 284 -52.57 -35.72 -7.99
CA GLN A 284 -52.56 -34.86 -9.18
C GLN A 284 -52.24 -33.41 -8.86
N GLN A 285 -52.72 -32.92 -7.72
CA GLN A 285 -52.51 -31.54 -7.30
C GLN A 285 -51.06 -31.27 -6.85
N GLN A 286 -50.38 -32.26 -6.25
CA GLN A 286 -48.95 -32.18 -5.94
C GLN A 286 -48.06 -32.24 -7.20
N GLN A 287 -48.43 -33.05 -8.19
CA GLN A 287 -47.69 -33.16 -9.44
C GLN A 287 -47.77 -31.87 -10.27
N GLN A 288 -48.93 -31.19 -10.28
CA GLN A 288 -49.08 -29.89 -10.93
C GLN A 288 -48.24 -28.79 -10.26
N GLN A 289 -48.12 -28.79 -8.93
CA GLN A 289 -47.27 -27.82 -8.23
C GLN A 289 -45.77 -28.00 -8.54
N GLN A 290 -45.29 -29.24 -8.64
CA GLN A 290 -43.89 -29.51 -8.99
C GLN A 290 -43.56 -29.10 -10.42
N GLN A 291 -44.45 -29.35 -11.39
CA GLN A 291 -44.23 -28.90 -12.78
C GLN A 291 -44.21 -27.38 -12.94
N GLN A 292 -45.02 -26.65 -12.16
CA GLN A 292 -45.01 -25.19 -12.18
C GLN A 292 -43.71 -24.59 -11.62
N GLN A 293 -43.10 -25.23 -10.60
CA GLN A 293 -41.81 -24.79 -10.06
C GLN A 293 -40.65 -25.06 -11.03
N GLN A 294 -40.67 -26.18 -11.74
CA GLN A 294 -39.66 -26.49 -12.76
C GLN A 294 -39.70 -25.50 -13.94
N GLN A 295 -40.90 -25.18 -14.45
CA GLN A 295 -41.03 -24.18 -15.52
C GLN A 295 -40.62 -22.76 -15.10
N GLN A 296 -40.74 -22.41 -13.82
CA GLN A 296 -40.23 -21.12 -13.32
C GLN A 296 -38.70 -21.09 -13.24
N GLN A 297 -38.05 -22.20 -12.87
CA GLN A 297 -36.58 -22.30 -12.88
C GLN A 297 -36.00 -22.29 -14.29
N GLU A 298 -36.64 -22.97 -15.25
CA GLU A 298 -36.22 -22.94 -16.65
C GLU A 298 -36.34 -21.55 -17.27
N ARG A 299 -37.40 -20.79 -16.91
CA ARG A 299 -37.55 -19.39 -17.34
C ARG A 299 -36.50 -18.45 -16.74
N GLN A 300 -36.01 -18.72 -15.53
CA GLN A 300 -34.96 -17.92 -14.90
C GLN A 300 -33.60 -18.21 -15.53
N GLN A 301 -33.31 -19.48 -15.84
CA GLN A 301 -32.07 -19.89 -16.52
C GLN A 301 -32.00 -19.37 -17.97
N GLN A 302 -33.12 -19.38 -18.71
CA GLN A 302 -33.18 -18.80 -20.06
C GLN A 302 -33.11 -17.26 -20.06
N GLY A 303 -33.48 -16.61 -18.94
CA GLY A 303 -33.30 -15.17 -18.75
C GLY A 303 -31.84 -14.77 -18.53
N GLU A 304 -31.10 -15.55 -17.73
CA GLU A 304 -29.66 -15.34 -17.50
C GLU A 304 -28.80 -15.68 -18.72
N GLU A 305 -29.21 -16.66 -19.55
CA GLU A 305 -28.48 -17.03 -20.77
C GLU A 305 -28.68 -16.02 -21.92
N ALA A 306 -29.82 -15.34 -21.98
CA ALA A 306 -30.08 -14.26 -22.95
C ALA A 306 -29.30 -12.97 -22.64
N ASP A 307 -29.10 -12.64 -21.36
CA ASP A 307 -28.29 -11.47 -20.93
C ASP A 307 -26.78 -11.71 -21.17
N GLY A 308 -26.32 -12.96 -21.06
CA GLY A 308 -24.94 -13.35 -21.34
C GLY A 308 -24.53 -13.29 -22.82
N ILE A 309 -25.48 -13.41 -23.76
CA ILE A 309 -25.19 -13.35 -25.20
C ILE A 309 -25.16 -11.90 -25.71
N HIS A 310 -26.00 -11.00 -25.18
CA HIS A 310 -25.99 -9.57 -25.56
C HIS A 310 -24.71 -8.83 -25.15
N GLN A 311 -24.04 -9.28 -24.08
CA GLN A 311 -22.79 -8.67 -23.61
C GLN A 311 -21.55 -9.16 -24.39
N LYS A 312 -21.65 -10.27 -25.13
CA LYS A 312 -20.55 -10.82 -25.94
C LYS A 312 -20.56 -10.34 -27.39
N GLU A 313 -21.69 -9.82 -27.87
CA GLU A 313 -21.86 -9.29 -29.23
C GLU A 313 -21.61 -7.77 -29.33
N THR A 314 -21.69 -7.06 -28.19
CA THR A 314 -21.33 -5.63 -28.08
C THR A 314 -19.82 -5.39 -28.03
N ASP A 315 -19.03 -6.34 -27.50
CA ASP A 315 -17.56 -6.25 -27.46
C ASP A 315 -16.85 -6.69 -28.75
N ARG A 316 -17.56 -7.33 -29.70
CA ARG A 316 -16.96 -7.77 -30.98
C ARG A 316 -17.13 -6.77 -32.14
N THR A 317 -17.96 -5.75 -31.97
CA THR A 317 -18.30 -4.79 -33.06
C THR A 317 -17.49 -3.49 -32.98
N THR A 318 -16.61 -3.33 -32.00
CA THR A 318 -15.76 -2.13 -31.80
C THR A 318 -14.28 -2.31 -32.20
N ALA A 319 -13.93 -3.39 -32.90
CA ALA A 319 -12.52 -3.72 -33.21
C ALA A 319 -12.19 -3.86 -34.71
N ALA A 320 -13.08 -3.45 -35.63
CA ALA A 320 -12.77 -3.52 -37.06
C ALA A 320 -13.41 -2.38 -37.86
N GLU A 321 -12.70 -1.27 -38.05
CA GLU A 321 -12.43 -0.73 -39.40
C GLU A 321 -11.34 0.36 -39.40
N PRO A 322 -10.61 0.51 -40.52
CA PRO A 322 -9.37 1.26 -40.61
C PRO A 322 -9.56 2.73 -40.99
N THR A 323 -8.60 3.54 -40.58
CA THR A 323 -8.36 4.91 -41.03
C THR A 323 -8.05 4.98 -42.54
N LYS A 324 -8.91 5.68 -43.29
CA LYS A 324 -8.60 6.42 -44.53
C LYS A 324 -9.22 7.82 -44.39
N GLU A 325 -8.42 8.86 -44.20
CA GLU A 325 -7.84 9.73 -45.25
C GLU A 325 -8.84 10.79 -45.75
N SER A 326 -8.69 12.03 -45.25
CA SER A 326 -8.75 13.31 -45.99
C SER A 326 -8.32 14.46 -45.09
#